data_AF-A0A0F7U4I2-F1
#
_entry.id   AF-A0A0F7U4I2-F1
#
_cell.length_a   1.000
_cell.length_b   1.000
_cell.length_c   1.000
_cell.angle_alpha   90.00
_cell.angle_beta   90.00
_cell.angle_gamma   90.00
#
_symmetry.space_group_name_H-M   'P 1'
#
loop_
_entity.id
_entity.type
_entity.pdbx_description
1 polymer ?
#
loop_
_entity_poly.entity_id
_entity_poly.type
_entity_poly.pdbx_seq_one_letter_code
_entity_poly.pdbx_strand_id
1 'polypeptide(L)'
;MGLRPMDLWKEMVKSNKMPTDKDAKLRYNAERLVCSAIVQEYHVMIQEGLEFSYVTNGIARVLLRVPRNNPGTLYYFLCDPNSEVDMEMEATLENTSVARTLSLCLMAFRSPVRGQEWRNSVRPDIPIWKTSFDHTRSHIPEDEFRQLPLNSDSTAPEFPSPDSGSTYEPSSSPPDPPELIARQVSTRSRVSCAPSDVRHRSQSSQSPDPDSNPATRRKRTFSQVPSSPSAQRVARQRETIDDRGTDSQSRHRDAQFCTQRCLLGLQTGGLLDDCCPNVMLHRRSKDDQQHPITSEDLVRLLKAQLDENIDRCTPLGGCGAYGAPFKLTCITYGYTVVGKGTTSRLWQEVSREAREAEVYRILHKAQGSAVPVFLGTIDLAKIYFLHGAGEIRHMLVMGWGGESAALMELTPGLLHEIHRSNREIKTLGIIHEDLRRDNVLWNEELGRALIIDFHRCTLKSRPTLQRPRVSKRRLRQPEIVDAKRLRVK
;
A
#
# COMPACT_ATOMS: atom_id res chain seq x y z
N MET A 1 -21.21 7.75 -28.96
CA MET A 1 -20.61 8.32 -27.73
C MET A 1 -21.28 7.70 -26.50
N GLY A 2 -20.51 7.18 -25.54
CA GLY A 2 -21.02 6.46 -24.35
C GLY A 2 -20.89 7.24 -23.03
N LEU A 3 -20.71 8.57 -23.10
CA LEU A 3 -20.54 9.42 -21.91
C LEU A 3 -21.54 10.58 -21.99
N ARG A 4 -22.38 10.71 -20.96
CA ARG A 4 -23.39 11.78 -20.83
C ARG A 4 -23.65 12.06 -19.34
N PRO A 5 -24.22 13.21 -18.98
CA PRO A 5 -24.74 13.44 -17.63
C PRO A 5 -25.82 12.40 -17.30
N MET A 6 -25.72 11.76 -16.13
CA MET A 6 -26.65 10.72 -15.67
C MET A 6 -26.56 10.49 -14.16
N ASP A 7 -27.62 9.95 -13.56
CA ASP A 7 -27.54 9.30 -12.25
C ASP A 7 -27.01 7.87 -12.47
N LEU A 8 -25.69 7.73 -12.40
CA LEU A 8 -24.99 6.48 -12.72
C LEU A 8 -25.50 5.31 -11.86
N TRP A 9 -25.78 5.54 -10.58
CA TRP A 9 -26.24 4.47 -9.69
C TRP A 9 -27.61 3.96 -10.09
N LYS A 10 -28.55 4.86 -10.37
CA LYS A 10 -29.91 4.50 -10.79
C LYS A 10 -29.94 3.90 -12.19
N GLU A 11 -29.22 4.50 -13.13
CA GLU A 11 -29.30 4.18 -14.56
C GLU A 11 -28.44 2.97 -14.96
N MET A 12 -27.25 2.78 -14.38
CA MET A 12 -26.31 1.72 -14.80
C MET A 12 -26.15 0.59 -13.78
N VAL A 13 -26.24 0.89 -12.49
CA VAL A 13 -25.94 -0.11 -11.44
C VAL A 13 -27.20 -0.81 -10.92
N LYS A 14 -28.25 -0.06 -10.60
CA LYS A 14 -29.55 -0.60 -10.15
C LYS A 14 -30.43 -1.09 -11.30
N SER A 15 -30.24 -0.58 -12.51
CA SER A 15 -31.04 -0.98 -13.66
C SER A 15 -30.66 -2.39 -14.12
N ASN A 16 -31.62 -3.31 -14.07
CA ASN A 16 -31.50 -4.64 -14.69
C ASN A 16 -32.08 -4.66 -16.12
N LYS A 17 -32.43 -3.50 -16.68
CA LYS A 17 -33.08 -3.41 -18.00
C LYS A 17 -32.01 -3.39 -19.08
N MET A 18 -31.76 -4.55 -19.68
CA MET A 18 -30.98 -4.65 -20.91
C MET A 18 -31.84 -4.26 -22.11
N PRO A 19 -31.43 -3.29 -22.94
CA PRO A 19 -32.13 -3.02 -24.19
C PRO A 19 -32.14 -4.26 -25.10
N THR A 20 -33.30 -4.55 -25.69
CA THR A 20 -33.46 -5.66 -26.66
C THR A 20 -33.14 -5.23 -28.09
N ASP A 21 -33.29 -3.93 -28.37
CA ASP A 21 -32.89 -3.32 -29.65
C ASP A 21 -31.36 -3.31 -29.80
N LYS A 22 -30.88 -3.61 -31.01
CA LYS A 22 -29.46 -3.84 -31.30
C LYS A 22 -28.62 -2.57 -31.11
N ASP A 23 -29.07 -1.44 -31.65
CA ASP A 23 -28.33 -0.17 -31.56
C ASP A 23 -28.41 0.41 -30.14
N ALA A 24 -29.55 0.24 -29.46
CA ALA A 24 -29.67 0.59 -28.05
C ALA A 24 -28.78 -0.28 -27.16
N LYS A 25 -28.63 -1.57 -27.47
CA LYS A 25 -27.75 -2.49 -26.75
C LYS A 25 -26.28 -2.12 -26.93
N LEU A 26 -25.85 -1.79 -28.14
CA LEU A 26 -24.48 -1.31 -28.41
C LEU A 26 -24.18 -0.02 -27.63
N ARG A 27 -25.10 0.95 -27.63
CA ARG A 27 -24.97 2.18 -26.84
C ARG A 27 -24.89 1.89 -25.34
N TYR A 28 -25.77 1.04 -24.82
CA TYR A 28 -25.75 0.64 -23.42
C TYR A 28 -24.44 -0.05 -23.01
N ASN A 29 -23.92 -0.95 -23.84
CA ASN A 29 -22.65 -1.64 -23.60
C ASN A 29 -21.47 -0.65 -23.59
N ALA A 30 -21.46 0.32 -24.51
CA ALA A 30 -20.46 1.38 -24.51
C ALA A 30 -20.56 2.26 -23.26
N GLU A 31 -21.76 2.68 -22.85
CA GLU A 31 -22.00 3.44 -21.62
C GLU A 31 -21.51 2.68 -20.39
N ARG A 32 -21.84 1.39 -20.28
CA ARG A 32 -21.47 0.55 -19.14
C ARG A 32 -19.95 0.37 -19.02
N LEU A 33 -19.25 0.22 -20.14
CA LEU A 33 -17.78 0.14 -20.16
C LEU A 33 -17.12 1.44 -19.71
N VAL A 34 -17.56 2.57 -20.26
CA VAL A 34 -17.02 3.89 -19.88
C VAL A 34 -17.31 4.18 -18.41
N CYS A 35 -18.53 3.93 -17.94
CA CYS A 35 -18.92 4.09 -16.55
C CYS A 35 -18.06 3.20 -15.63
N SER A 36 -17.79 1.95 -16.01
CA SER A 36 -16.94 1.07 -15.22
C SER A 36 -15.50 1.58 -15.11
N ALA A 37 -14.93 2.15 -16.18
CA ALA A 37 -13.59 2.73 -16.15
C ALA A 37 -13.53 3.99 -15.27
N ILE A 38 -14.53 4.87 -15.42
CA ILE A 38 -14.62 6.12 -14.65
C ILE A 38 -14.86 5.85 -13.16
N VAL A 39 -15.71 4.88 -12.81
CA VAL A 39 -15.97 4.52 -11.40
C VAL A 39 -14.75 3.89 -10.75
N GLN A 40 -13.96 3.12 -11.50
CA GLN A 40 -12.69 2.60 -11.01
C GLN A 40 -11.70 3.75 -10.71
N GLU A 41 -11.59 4.75 -11.57
CA GLU A 41 -10.75 5.92 -11.33
C GLU A 41 -11.30 6.77 -10.17
N TYR A 42 -12.61 6.98 -10.10
CA TYR A 42 -13.27 7.66 -8.99
C TYR A 42 -12.97 7.00 -7.64
N HIS A 43 -12.99 5.67 -7.59
CA HIS A 43 -12.61 4.92 -6.39
C HIS A 43 -11.18 5.27 -5.93
N VAL A 44 -10.23 5.33 -6.86
CA VAL A 44 -8.85 5.75 -6.58
C VAL A 44 -8.81 7.20 -6.10
N MET A 45 -9.53 8.11 -6.76
CA MET A 45 -9.60 9.52 -6.35
C MET A 45 -10.09 9.68 -4.90
N ILE A 46 -11.10 8.91 -4.49
CA ILE A 46 -11.59 8.93 -3.10
C ILE A 46 -10.57 8.32 -2.13
N GLN A 47 -10.00 7.15 -2.45
CA GLN A 47 -9.02 6.48 -1.59
C GLN A 47 -7.73 7.29 -1.41
N GLU A 48 -7.27 7.96 -2.46
CA GLU A 48 -6.04 8.77 -2.45
C GLU A 48 -6.31 10.23 -2.06
N GLY A 49 -7.57 10.63 -1.89
CA GLY A 49 -7.97 11.99 -1.51
C GLY A 49 -7.68 13.03 -2.59
N LEU A 50 -7.80 12.66 -3.86
CA LEU A 50 -7.50 13.50 -5.02
C LEU A 50 -8.74 14.29 -5.45
N GLU A 51 -8.54 15.57 -5.81
CA GLU A 51 -9.58 16.38 -6.45
C GLU A 51 -9.66 16.14 -7.95
N PHE A 52 -8.52 15.98 -8.61
CA PHE A 52 -8.41 15.90 -10.06
C PHE A 52 -7.75 14.58 -10.46
N SER A 53 -8.25 13.98 -11.54
CA SER A 53 -7.61 12.84 -12.23
C SER A 53 -8.02 12.81 -13.69
N TYR A 54 -7.61 11.81 -14.45
CA TYR A 54 -8.10 11.58 -15.81
C TYR A 54 -8.03 10.11 -16.21
N VAL A 55 -8.87 9.72 -17.16
CA VAL A 55 -8.83 8.43 -17.84
C VAL A 55 -8.50 8.65 -19.32
N THR A 56 -7.77 7.74 -19.95
CA THR A 56 -7.49 7.82 -21.39
C THR A 56 -7.41 6.44 -22.01
N ASN A 57 -7.85 6.33 -23.26
CA ASN A 57 -7.68 5.14 -24.11
C ASN A 57 -6.55 5.31 -25.15
N GLY A 58 -5.76 6.39 -25.05
CA GLY A 58 -4.72 6.75 -26.02
C GLY A 58 -5.21 7.58 -27.21
N ILE A 59 -6.53 7.64 -27.44
CA ILE A 59 -7.16 8.44 -28.51
C ILE A 59 -7.82 9.68 -27.88
N ALA A 60 -8.75 9.46 -26.95
CA ALA A 60 -9.43 10.50 -26.20
C ALA A 60 -9.02 10.49 -24.72
N ARG A 61 -9.32 11.58 -24.03
CA ARG A 61 -9.10 11.72 -22.58
C ARG A 61 -10.37 12.22 -21.91
N VAL A 62 -10.61 11.74 -20.70
CA VAL A 62 -11.69 12.23 -19.84
C VAL A 62 -11.02 12.82 -18.61
N LEU A 63 -10.99 14.14 -18.51
CA LEU A 63 -10.53 14.84 -17.31
C LEU A 63 -11.61 14.76 -16.25
N LEU A 64 -11.23 14.51 -15.01
CA LEU A 64 -12.15 14.20 -13.91
C LEU A 64 -11.92 15.15 -12.74
N ARG A 65 -13.02 15.53 -12.07
CA ARG A 65 -12.98 16.33 -10.86
C ARG A 65 -14.04 15.89 -9.83
N VAL A 66 -13.62 15.64 -8.60
CA VAL A 66 -14.52 15.39 -7.46
C VAL A 66 -14.51 16.61 -6.56
N PRO A 67 -15.62 17.36 -6.39
CA PRO A 67 -15.66 18.50 -5.48
C PRO A 67 -15.59 18.08 -4.02
N ARG A 68 -14.99 18.92 -3.18
CA ARG A 68 -14.84 18.64 -1.74
C ARG A 68 -16.17 18.50 -0.99
N ASN A 69 -17.14 19.38 -1.30
CA ASN A 69 -18.41 19.49 -0.57
C ASN A 69 -19.50 18.55 -1.11
N ASN A 70 -19.27 17.96 -2.29
CA ASN A 70 -20.20 17.02 -2.91
C ASN A 70 -19.41 15.86 -3.53
N PRO A 71 -18.86 14.97 -2.68
CA PRO A 71 -18.01 13.87 -3.14
C PRO A 71 -18.79 12.84 -3.96
N GLY A 72 -20.11 12.77 -3.81
CA GLY A 72 -20.97 11.85 -4.57
C GLY A 72 -21.17 12.23 -6.04
N THR A 73 -20.66 13.39 -6.47
CA THR A 73 -20.73 13.84 -7.87
C THR A 73 -19.34 13.91 -8.50
N LEU A 74 -19.21 13.31 -9.67
CA LEU A 74 -18.00 13.36 -10.48
C LEU A 74 -18.24 14.23 -11.71
N TYR A 75 -17.50 15.33 -11.80
CA TYR A 75 -17.46 16.14 -13.01
C TYR A 75 -16.47 15.54 -13.99
N TYR A 76 -16.82 15.61 -15.27
CA TYR A 76 -15.94 15.16 -16.34
C TYR A 76 -15.87 16.20 -17.47
N PHE A 77 -14.75 16.17 -18.20
CA PHE A 77 -14.57 16.91 -19.44
C PHE A 77 -13.91 15.98 -20.46
N LEU A 78 -14.61 15.70 -21.56
CA LEU A 78 -14.09 14.87 -22.66
C LEU A 78 -13.21 15.76 -23.54
N CYS A 79 -11.95 15.37 -23.69
CA CYS A 79 -11.03 15.91 -24.69
C CYS A 79 -10.89 14.87 -25.80
N ASP A 80 -11.26 15.25 -27.01
CA ASP A 80 -10.94 14.48 -28.22
C ASP A 80 -10.05 15.34 -29.13
N PRO A 81 -8.71 15.16 -29.02
CA PRO A 81 -7.74 15.95 -29.77
C PRO A 81 -7.94 15.89 -31.28
N ASN A 82 -8.52 14.82 -31.83
CA ASN A 82 -8.71 14.69 -33.27
C ASN A 82 -9.95 15.44 -33.76
N SER A 83 -10.94 15.64 -32.88
CA SER A 83 -12.15 16.43 -33.17
C SER A 83 -11.98 17.92 -32.89
N GLU A 84 -11.00 18.29 -32.05
CA GLU A 84 -10.75 19.68 -31.60
C GLU A 84 -9.72 20.43 -32.47
N VAL A 85 -9.04 19.74 -33.40
CA VAL A 85 -8.16 20.36 -34.40
C VAL A 85 -8.98 20.61 -35.65
N ASP A 86 -9.72 21.72 -35.66
CA ASP A 86 -10.36 22.21 -36.87
C ASP A 86 -9.28 22.73 -37.82
N MET A 87 -9.32 22.34 -39.10
CA MET A 87 -8.30 22.74 -40.09
C MET A 87 -8.30 24.26 -40.36
N GLU A 88 -9.31 24.99 -39.87
CA GLU A 88 -9.52 26.41 -40.09
C GLU A 88 -9.17 27.31 -38.88
N MET A 89 -9.04 26.74 -37.67
CA MET A 89 -8.55 27.47 -36.50
C MET A 89 -7.07 27.13 -36.29
N GLU A 90 -6.19 28.14 -36.22
CA GLU A 90 -4.84 27.93 -35.70
C GLU A 90 -4.94 27.11 -34.41
N ALA A 91 -4.34 25.93 -34.40
CA ALA A 91 -4.33 25.05 -33.24
C ALA A 91 -3.67 25.80 -32.08
N THR A 92 -4.47 26.50 -31.28
CA THR A 92 -3.99 27.20 -30.11
C THR A 92 -3.38 26.15 -29.19
N LEU A 93 -2.20 26.44 -28.62
CA LEU A 93 -1.44 25.51 -27.78
C LEU A 93 -2.34 24.85 -26.71
N GLU A 94 -3.36 25.59 -26.25
CA GLU A 94 -4.37 25.23 -25.26
C GLU A 94 -5.24 24.01 -25.63
N ASN A 95 -5.42 23.71 -26.92
CA ASN A 95 -6.22 22.57 -27.39
C ASN A 95 -5.39 21.29 -27.57
N THR A 96 -4.08 21.36 -27.37
CA THR A 96 -3.25 20.15 -27.44
C THR A 96 -3.50 19.24 -26.24
N SER A 97 -3.45 17.92 -26.49
CA SER A 97 -3.53 16.91 -25.43
C SER A 97 -2.48 17.13 -24.33
N VAL A 98 -1.30 17.63 -24.72
CA VAL A 98 -0.19 17.96 -23.80
C VAL A 98 -0.57 19.14 -22.92
N ALA A 99 -1.08 20.24 -23.48
CA ALA A 99 -1.47 21.41 -22.71
C ALA A 99 -2.61 21.09 -21.73
N ARG A 100 -3.63 20.32 -22.14
CA ARG A 100 -4.72 19.88 -21.26
C ARG A 100 -4.21 19.06 -20.08
N THR A 101 -3.26 18.17 -20.32
CA THR A 101 -2.61 17.37 -19.26
C THR A 101 -1.82 18.25 -18.31
N LEU A 102 -1.01 19.16 -18.86
CA LEU A 102 -0.19 20.08 -18.07
C LEU A 102 -1.07 20.96 -17.18
N SER A 103 -2.14 21.54 -17.73
CA SER A 103 -3.13 22.33 -16.99
C SER A 103 -3.76 21.53 -15.86
N LEU A 104 -4.19 20.29 -16.13
CA LEU A 104 -4.73 19.41 -15.09
C LEU A 104 -3.69 19.13 -13.99
N CYS A 105 -2.44 18.85 -14.34
CA CYS A 105 -1.36 18.64 -13.38
C CYS A 105 -1.11 19.89 -12.53
N LEU A 106 -1.12 21.09 -13.13
CA LEU A 106 -0.96 22.35 -12.40
C LEU A 106 -2.12 22.62 -11.42
N MET A 107 -3.36 22.30 -11.82
CA MET A 107 -4.51 22.34 -10.92
C MET A 107 -4.38 21.31 -9.78
N ALA A 108 -3.95 20.09 -10.11
CA ALA A 108 -3.76 19.01 -9.14
C ALA A 108 -2.68 19.36 -8.10
N PHE A 109 -1.55 19.96 -8.51
CA PHE A 109 -0.50 20.40 -7.60
C PHE A 109 -0.94 21.55 -6.67
N ARG A 110 -1.87 22.39 -7.12
CA ARG A 110 -2.47 23.44 -6.30
C ARG A 110 -3.56 22.92 -5.36
N SER A 111 -4.13 21.76 -5.66
CA SER A 111 -5.15 21.14 -4.82
C SER A 111 -4.48 20.36 -3.67
N PRO A 112 -4.74 20.70 -2.40
CA PRO A 112 -4.24 19.90 -1.30
C PRO A 112 -4.85 18.50 -1.34
N VAL A 113 -4.02 17.49 -1.09
CA VAL A 113 -4.47 16.12 -0.89
C VAL A 113 -5.38 16.08 0.34
N ARG A 114 -6.55 15.49 0.20
CA ARG A 114 -7.55 15.42 1.27
C ARG A 114 -7.07 14.43 2.34
N GLY A 115 -7.20 14.85 3.59
CA GLY A 115 -6.80 14.06 4.76
C GLY A 115 -7.60 12.78 4.92
N GLN A 116 -7.12 11.90 5.78
CA GLN A 116 -7.73 10.61 6.08
C GLN A 116 -9.12 10.75 6.69
N GLU A 117 -9.36 11.78 7.52
CA GLU A 117 -10.68 12.02 8.10
C GLU A 117 -11.74 12.24 7.01
N TRP A 118 -11.44 13.06 6.00
CA TRP A 118 -12.34 13.27 4.87
C TRP A 118 -12.57 11.97 4.08
N ARG A 119 -11.53 11.16 3.85
CA ARG A 119 -11.67 9.89 3.11
C ARG A 119 -12.57 8.91 3.86
N ASN A 120 -12.44 8.85 5.18
CA ASN A 120 -13.25 7.98 6.04
C ASN A 120 -14.68 8.48 6.20
N SER A 121 -14.93 9.79 6.20
CA SER A 121 -16.30 10.33 6.28
C SER A 121 -17.09 10.11 4.99
N VAL A 122 -16.42 10.12 3.84
CA VAL A 122 -17.05 10.03 2.53
C VAL A 122 -17.39 8.59 2.12
N ARG A 123 -16.55 7.62 2.49
CA ARG A 123 -16.68 6.23 2.02
C ARG A 123 -18.01 5.55 2.39
N PRO A 124 -18.58 5.68 3.60
CA PRO A 124 -19.81 4.99 3.98
C PRO A 124 -21.03 5.39 3.12
N ASP A 125 -21.02 6.62 2.61
CA ASP A 125 -22.14 7.19 1.86
C ASP A 125 -22.07 6.88 0.35
N ILE A 126 -20.93 6.36 -0.13
CA ILE A 126 -20.72 6.04 -1.54
C ILE A 126 -21.15 4.60 -1.83
N PRO A 127 -22.10 4.38 -2.76
CA PRO A 127 -22.50 3.05 -3.18
C PRO A 127 -21.35 2.28 -3.87
N ILE A 128 -21.25 0.97 -3.59
CA ILE A 128 -20.22 0.10 -4.17
C ILE A 128 -20.76 -0.58 -5.43
N TRP A 129 -20.10 -0.34 -6.56
CA TRP A 129 -20.31 -1.13 -7.78
C TRP A 129 -19.41 -2.37 -7.74
N LYS A 130 -20.01 -3.56 -7.60
CA LYS A 130 -19.30 -4.83 -7.35
C LYS A 130 -18.58 -5.44 -8.56
N THR A 131 -18.72 -4.87 -9.76
CA THR A 131 -18.09 -5.40 -10.98
C THR A 131 -16.84 -4.59 -11.32
N SER A 132 -15.94 -5.17 -12.13
CA SER A 132 -14.77 -4.47 -12.67
C SER A 132 -14.93 -4.18 -14.16
N PHE A 133 -14.03 -3.37 -14.72
CA PHE A 133 -13.96 -3.13 -16.15
C PHE A 133 -13.77 -4.44 -16.93
N ASP A 134 -12.83 -5.28 -16.49
CA ASP A 134 -12.54 -6.56 -17.13
C ASP A 134 -13.74 -7.51 -17.07
N HIS A 135 -14.46 -7.54 -15.94
CA HIS A 135 -15.68 -8.31 -15.82
C HIS A 135 -16.75 -7.81 -16.79
N THR A 136 -16.97 -6.50 -16.86
CA THR A 136 -17.94 -5.88 -17.77
C THR A 136 -17.59 -6.16 -19.23
N ARG A 137 -16.31 -6.05 -19.59
CA ARG A 137 -15.80 -6.37 -20.92
C ARG A 137 -16.03 -7.83 -21.30
N SER A 138 -15.81 -8.77 -20.36
CA SER A 138 -15.96 -10.21 -20.63
C SER A 138 -17.39 -10.65 -20.97
N HIS A 139 -18.39 -9.85 -20.61
CA HIS A 139 -19.81 -10.13 -20.92
C HIS A 139 -20.26 -9.56 -22.26
N ILE A 140 -19.42 -8.79 -22.96
CA ILE A 140 -19.76 -8.20 -24.25
C ILE A 140 -19.15 -9.09 -25.35
N PRO A 141 -19.96 -9.65 -26.26
CA PRO A 141 -19.47 -10.47 -27.37
C PRO A 141 -18.50 -9.72 -28.31
N GLU A 142 -17.48 -10.41 -28.82
CA GLU A 142 -16.43 -9.80 -29.67
C GLU A 142 -16.97 -9.26 -31.00
N ASP A 143 -18.06 -9.84 -31.51
CA ASP A 143 -18.78 -9.39 -32.70
C ASP A 143 -19.52 -8.07 -32.49
N GLU A 144 -19.94 -7.74 -31.27
CA GLU A 144 -20.54 -6.44 -30.93
C GLU A 144 -19.48 -5.31 -30.90
N PHE A 145 -18.24 -5.63 -30.53
CA PHE A 145 -17.12 -4.66 -30.58
C PHE A 145 -16.77 -4.24 -32.00
N ARG A 146 -16.93 -5.13 -32.98
CA ARG A 146 -16.69 -4.84 -34.41
C ARG A 146 -17.83 -4.07 -35.07
N GLN A 147 -18.98 -3.96 -34.40
CA GLN A 147 -20.20 -3.33 -34.90
C GLN A 147 -20.45 -1.92 -34.34
N LEU A 148 -19.56 -1.42 -33.48
CA LEU A 148 -19.51 0.02 -33.19
C LEU A 148 -19.31 0.75 -34.53
N PRO A 149 -20.16 1.71 -34.92
CA PRO A 149 -19.95 2.44 -36.16
C PRO A 149 -18.63 3.18 -36.06
N LEU A 150 -17.60 2.66 -36.72
CA LEU A 150 -16.55 3.47 -37.29
C LEU A 150 -17.27 4.34 -38.33
N ASN A 151 -17.38 5.63 -38.04
CA ASN A 151 -18.06 6.68 -38.81
C ASN A 151 -19.52 6.91 -38.40
N SER A 152 -19.71 7.92 -37.54
CA SER A 152 -20.92 8.73 -37.54
C SER A 152 -20.45 10.16 -37.74
N ASP A 153 -20.34 10.56 -39.01
CA ASP A 153 -20.46 11.96 -39.35
C ASP A 153 -21.84 12.47 -38.89
N SER A 154 -21.86 13.71 -38.40
CA SER A 154 -23.04 14.55 -38.15
C SER A 154 -24.03 14.12 -37.05
N THR A 155 -23.83 14.69 -35.86
CA THR A 155 -24.93 15.39 -35.17
C THR A 155 -24.32 16.62 -34.49
N ALA A 156 -24.27 17.73 -35.23
CA ALA A 156 -24.08 19.05 -34.63
C ALA A 156 -25.35 19.45 -33.86
N PRO A 157 -25.25 20.24 -32.78
CA PRO A 157 -26.41 20.84 -32.13
C PRO A 157 -27.02 21.92 -33.04
N GLU A 158 -28.35 21.97 -33.10
CA GLU A 158 -29.15 22.89 -33.93
C GLU A 158 -28.84 24.38 -33.66
N PHE A 159 -28.29 25.08 -34.65
CA PHE A 159 -28.41 26.54 -34.82
C PHE A 159 -28.56 26.88 -36.33
N PRO A 160 -29.34 27.91 -36.72
CA PRO A 160 -29.80 28.04 -38.11
C PRO A 160 -28.95 28.94 -39.03
N SER A 161 -28.91 28.53 -40.32
CA SER A 161 -28.76 29.32 -41.58
C SER A 161 -27.35 29.67 -42.12
N PRO A 162 -27.19 30.00 -43.43
CA PRO A 162 -27.65 29.30 -44.65
C PRO A 162 -26.55 29.15 -45.76
N ASP A 163 -26.86 28.32 -46.76
CA ASP A 163 -26.39 28.29 -48.17
C ASP A 163 -24.89 28.21 -48.53
N SER A 164 -24.47 27.08 -49.10
CA SER A 164 -24.11 26.97 -50.53
C SER A 164 -23.47 25.62 -50.82
N GLY A 165 -24.00 24.93 -51.83
CA GLY A 165 -23.58 23.58 -52.20
C GLY A 165 -22.30 23.52 -53.01
N SER A 166 -21.70 22.33 -53.05
CA SER A 166 -21.23 21.70 -54.28
C SER A 166 -20.86 20.25 -54.01
N THR A 167 -21.42 19.37 -54.83
CA THR A 167 -21.14 17.93 -54.95
C THR A 167 -19.68 17.69 -55.36
N TYR A 168 -19.01 16.73 -54.71
CA TYR A 168 -17.86 16.04 -55.31
C TYR A 168 -17.78 14.59 -54.81
N GLU A 169 -17.78 13.64 -55.76
CA GLU A 169 -17.65 12.21 -55.49
C GLU A 169 -16.18 11.75 -55.34
N PRO A 170 -15.92 10.68 -54.59
CA PRO A 170 -14.56 10.24 -54.24
C PRO A 170 -13.95 9.36 -55.33
N SER A 171 -12.66 9.55 -55.60
CA SER A 171 -11.87 8.65 -56.44
C SER A 171 -10.78 7.94 -55.64
N SER A 172 -10.83 6.61 -55.72
CA SER A 172 -9.72 5.66 -55.70
C SER A 172 -9.06 5.28 -54.36
N SER A 173 -9.28 4.02 -53.99
CA SER A 173 -8.51 3.22 -53.02
C SER A 173 -7.03 3.07 -53.40
N PRO A 174 -6.13 2.95 -52.42
CA PRO A 174 -5.15 1.83 -52.44
C PRO A 174 -4.80 1.30 -51.02
N PRO A 175 -3.85 0.36 -50.86
CA PRO A 175 -4.02 -1.10 -50.78
C PRO A 175 -3.81 -1.68 -49.34
N ASP A 176 -4.12 -2.96 -49.16
CA ASP A 176 -4.04 -3.71 -47.89
C ASP A 176 -2.67 -3.59 -47.15
N PRO A 177 -2.66 -3.42 -45.82
CA PRO A 177 -1.43 -3.47 -45.03
C PRO A 177 -1.05 -4.92 -44.64
N PRO A 178 0.24 -5.27 -44.60
CA PRO A 178 0.72 -6.59 -44.23
C PRO A 178 0.58 -6.86 -42.71
N GLU A 179 0.40 -8.15 -42.38
CA GLU A 179 0.28 -8.70 -41.02
C GLU A 179 1.34 -8.15 -40.05
N LEU A 180 0.92 -7.19 -39.22
CA LEU A 180 1.71 -6.73 -38.08
C LEU A 180 1.26 -7.48 -36.82
N ILE A 181 2.18 -8.34 -36.36
CA ILE A 181 2.26 -8.90 -35.01
C ILE A 181 1.76 -7.87 -34.00
N ALA A 182 0.66 -8.20 -33.33
CA ALA A 182 0.02 -7.38 -32.32
C ALA A 182 1.00 -7.01 -31.21
N ARG A 183 1.59 -5.81 -31.29
CA ARG A 183 2.20 -5.15 -30.13
C ARG A 183 1.06 -4.70 -29.22
N GLN A 184 0.69 -5.58 -28.30
CA GLN A 184 -0.27 -5.34 -27.25
C GLN A 184 0.25 -4.17 -26.38
N VAL A 185 -0.33 -2.99 -26.54
CA VAL A 185 -0.05 -1.83 -25.69
C VAL A 185 -0.62 -2.15 -24.31
N SER A 186 0.26 -2.29 -23.32
CA SER A 186 -0.11 -2.55 -21.92
C SER A 186 -0.86 -1.34 -21.37
N THR A 187 -2.18 -1.48 -21.23
CA THR A 187 -3.02 -0.51 -20.52
C THR A 187 -2.79 -0.61 -19.01
N ARG A 188 -2.98 0.50 -18.29
CA ARG A 188 -2.85 0.61 -16.81
C ARG A 188 -3.83 -0.29 -16.01
N SER A 189 -4.62 -1.14 -16.69
CA SER A 189 -5.58 -2.06 -16.07
C SER A 189 -4.92 -3.14 -15.20
N ARG A 190 -3.62 -3.41 -15.36
CA ARG A 190 -2.89 -4.35 -14.50
C ARG A 190 -2.22 -3.64 -13.32
N VAL A 191 -3.00 -3.24 -12.32
CA VAL A 191 -2.47 -3.19 -10.94
C VAL A 191 -2.54 -4.61 -10.38
N SER A 192 -1.60 -5.45 -10.83
CA SER A 192 -1.29 -6.74 -10.21
C SER A 192 0.13 -6.65 -9.71
N CYS A 193 0.31 -6.41 -8.41
CA CYS A 193 1.58 -6.63 -7.73
C CYS A 193 1.71 -8.12 -7.45
N ALA A 194 1.99 -8.91 -8.49
CA ALA A 194 2.51 -10.26 -8.32
C ALA A 194 4.05 -10.17 -8.19
N PRO A 195 4.68 -10.92 -7.26
CA PRO A 195 6.12 -10.91 -7.11
C PRO A 195 6.75 -11.50 -8.36
N SER A 196 7.69 -10.76 -8.96
CA SER A 196 8.57 -11.34 -9.97
C SER A 196 9.57 -12.23 -9.24
N ASP A 197 9.31 -13.54 -9.25
CA ASP A 197 10.29 -14.56 -8.89
C ASP A 197 11.51 -14.36 -9.80
N VAL A 198 12.61 -13.88 -9.22
CA VAL A 198 13.93 -13.90 -9.84
C VAL A 198 14.37 -15.37 -9.89
N ARG A 199 13.89 -16.10 -10.90
CA ARG A 199 14.51 -17.37 -11.29
C ARG A 199 15.80 -17.04 -12.03
N HIS A 200 16.89 -17.02 -11.28
CA HIS A 200 18.22 -17.29 -11.82
C HIS A 200 18.16 -18.58 -12.64
N ARG A 201 18.27 -18.47 -13.96
CA ARG A 201 18.56 -19.60 -14.83
C ARG A 201 20.07 -19.66 -15.01
N SER A 202 20.69 -20.56 -14.26
CA SER A 202 22.06 -21.01 -14.46
C SER A 202 22.16 -21.74 -15.80
N GLN A 203 23.07 -21.29 -16.66
CA GLN A 203 23.82 -22.15 -17.58
C GLN A 203 25.27 -21.65 -17.60
N SER A 204 26.17 -22.46 -17.02
CA SER A 204 27.57 -22.53 -17.42
C SER A 204 27.63 -23.25 -18.79
N SER A 205 28.59 -23.06 -19.70
CA SER A 205 30.04 -23.02 -19.51
C SER A 205 30.77 -22.55 -20.79
N GLN A 206 32.01 -22.09 -20.61
CA GLN A 206 33.17 -22.05 -21.54
C GLN A 206 33.49 -20.76 -22.33
N SER A 207 34.58 -20.11 -21.91
CA SER A 207 35.50 -19.19 -22.62
C SER A 207 36.50 -19.99 -23.52
N PRO A 208 37.36 -19.42 -24.40
CA PRO A 208 37.95 -18.05 -24.39
C PRO A 208 38.14 -17.29 -25.74
N ASP A 209 38.44 -16.00 -25.59
CA ASP A 209 38.90 -14.94 -26.54
C ASP A 209 40.12 -15.32 -27.43
N PRO A 210 40.49 -14.60 -28.55
CA PRO A 210 40.88 -13.17 -28.50
C PRO A 210 40.74 -12.25 -29.76
N ASP A 211 40.83 -10.94 -29.46
CA ASP A 211 41.37 -9.79 -30.20
C ASP A 211 40.95 -9.46 -31.65
N SER A 212 40.35 -8.27 -31.82
CA SER A 212 40.76 -7.23 -32.80
C SER A 212 39.96 -5.93 -32.65
N ASN A 213 40.65 -4.85 -32.26
CA ASN A 213 40.32 -3.44 -32.55
C ASN A 213 41.29 -2.96 -33.67
N PRO A 214 41.16 -1.79 -34.35
CA PRO A 214 40.35 -0.60 -34.04
C PRO A 214 39.68 0.12 -35.25
N ALA A 215 38.93 1.20 -34.96
CA ALA A 215 39.06 2.55 -35.56
C ALA A 215 37.80 3.24 -36.13
N THR A 216 37.42 4.33 -35.44
CA THR A 216 36.83 5.61 -35.94
C THR A 216 35.37 5.59 -36.44
N ARG A 217 34.43 6.47 -36.04
CA ARG A 217 34.52 7.94 -36.04
C ARG A 217 33.33 8.60 -35.29
N ARG A 218 33.67 9.32 -34.22
CA ARG A 218 33.11 10.57 -33.64
C ARG A 218 31.63 11.01 -33.83
N LYS A 219 31.02 11.23 -32.66
CA LYS A 219 30.21 12.40 -32.17
C LYS A 219 28.82 12.66 -32.78
N ARG A 220 27.80 12.64 -31.90
CA ARG A 220 27.17 13.85 -31.35
C ARG A 220 26.47 13.57 -30.02
N THR A 221 26.92 14.30 -29.01
CA THR A 221 26.44 14.40 -27.65
C THR A 221 25.05 15.06 -27.64
N PHE A 222 24.08 14.47 -26.95
CA PHE A 222 22.92 15.21 -26.43
C PHE A 222 22.95 15.17 -24.91
N SER A 223 22.84 16.38 -24.40
CA SER A 223 22.84 16.91 -23.05
C SER A 223 22.15 16.02 -22.01
N GLN A 224 22.86 15.86 -20.90
CA GLN A 224 22.28 15.48 -19.62
C GLN A 224 21.18 16.48 -19.25
N VAL A 225 19.96 15.98 -19.10
CA VAL A 225 18.90 16.65 -18.34
C VAL A 225 18.81 15.90 -17.01
N PRO A 226 18.95 16.58 -15.86
CA PRO A 226 18.93 15.93 -14.56
C PRO A 226 17.59 15.23 -14.33
N SER A 227 17.67 14.00 -13.84
CA SER A 227 16.56 13.21 -13.36
C SER A 227 15.65 14.05 -12.46
N SER A 228 14.36 14.10 -12.81
CA SER A 228 13.32 14.76 -12.00
C SER A 228 13.40 14.28 -10.55
N PRO A 229 13.33 15.20 -9.56
CA PRO A 229 13.44 14.82 -8.17
C PRO A 229 12.23 13.98 -7.76
N SER A 230 12.53 12.81 -7.22
CA SER A 230 11.67 11.95 -6.42
C SER A 230 10.86 12.79 -5.42
N ALA A 231 9.66 12.28 -5.10
CA ALA A 231 8.60 12.88 -4.27
C ALA A 231 8.96 13.23 -2.80
N GLN A 232 10.22 13.54 -2.50
CA GLN A 232 10.74 13.87 -1.18
C GLN A 232 10.63 15.37 -0.82
N ARG A 233 10.22 16.25 -1.74
CA ARG A 233 10.18 17.71 -1.47
C ARG A 233 8.82 18.31 -1.09
N VAL A 234 7.73 17.54 -1.09
CA VAL A 234 6.39 18.08 -0.74
C VAL A 234 6.17 18.22 0.78
N ALA A 235 7.11 17.76 1.62
CA ALA A 235 7.00 17.87 3.08
C ALA A 235 7.45 19.23 3.67
N ARG A 236 7.91 20.20 2.86
CA ARG A 236 8.54 21.44 3.38
C ARG A 236 7.91 22.77 2.99
N GLN A 237 6.69 22.80 2.46
CA GLN A 237 5.96 24.07 2.33
C GLN A 237 4.53 23.94 2.87
N ARG A 238 4.41 24.13 4.18
CA ARG A 238 3.18 24.59 4.82
C ARG A 238 3.54 25.87 5.55
N GLU A 239 3.39 27.00 4.88
CA GLU A 239 3.35 28.30 5.54
C GLU A 239 1.91 28.82 5.53
N THR A 240 1.44 29.00 6.78
CA THR A 240 0.63 30.10 7.31
C THR A 240 -0.65 30.50 6.58
N ILE A 241 -1.76 29.89 7.03
CA ILE A 241 -3.04 30.60 7.17
C ILE A 241 -3.55 30.34 8.59
N ASP A 242 -3.85 31.43 9.28
CA ASP A 242 -4.31 31.58 10.68
C ASP A 242 -5.26 30.46 11.16
N ASP A 243 -4.83 29.69 12.16
CA ASP A 243 -5.73 29.13 13.17
C ASP A 243 -4.96 28.86 14.46
N ARG A 244 -5.43 29.40 15.60
CA ARG A 244 -4.70 29.46 16.89
C ARG A 244 -4.56 28.09 17.61
N GLY A 245 -4.59 26.98 16.88
CA GLY A 245 -4.52 25.61 17.42
C GLY A 245 -3.31 24.76 16.99
N THR A 246 -2.41 25.27 16.13
CA THR A 246 -1.40 24.44 15.44
C THR A 246 -0.10 24.16 16.21
N ASP A 247 0.17 24.86 17.31
CA ASP A 247 1.48 24.80 18.00
C ASP A 247 1.74 23.47 18.73
N SER A 248 0.70 22.69 19.03
CA SER A 248 0.85 21.35 19.62
C SER A 248 1.17 20.27 18.57
N GLN A 249 0.53 20.31 17.40
CA GLN A 249 0.69 19.29 16.37
C GLN A 249 2.08 19.31 15.70
N SER A 250 2.70 20.48 15.56
CA SER A 250 4.08 20.60 15.06
C SER A 250 5.08 19.97 16.04
N ARG A 251 4.96 20.29 17.34
CA ARG A 251 5.84 19.76 18.40
C ARG A 251 5.78 18.24 18.50
N HIS A 252 4.61 17.61 18.28
CA HIS A 252 4.48 16.15 18.30
C HIS A 252 5.12 15.45 17.08
N ARG A 253 5.16 16.13 15.91
CA ARG A 253 5.82 15.59 14.70
C ARG A 253 7.33 15.58 14.84
N ASP A 254 7.89 16.55 15.55
CA ASP A 254 9.34 16.68 15.77
C ASP A 254 9.84 15.96 17.02
N ALA A 255 8.95 15.48 17.89
CA ALA A 255 9.29 14.77 19.11
C ALA A 255 10.20 13.55 18.83
N GLN A 256 11.30 13.41 19.57
CA GLN A 256 12.17 12.24 19.40
C GLN A 256 11.49 10.98 19.94
N PHE A 257 11.89 9.80 19.46
CA PHE A 257 11.34 8.53 19.97
C PHE A 257 11.80 8.29 21.41
N CYS A 258 10.94 7.68 22.22
CA CYS A 258 11.31 7.21 23.56
C CYS A 258 12.36 6.10 23.45
N THR A 259 13.27 6.06 24.43
CA THR A 259 14.33 5.05 24.52
C THR A 259 13.75 3.65 24.75
N GLN A 260 14.44 2.62 24.27
CA GLN A 260 14.09 1.22 24.50
C GLN A 260 14.06 0.92 26.01
N ARG A 261 15.01 1.45 26.77
CA ARG A 261 15.05 1.31 28.23
C ARG A 261 13.83 1.93 28.91
N CYS A 262 13.41 3.13 28.49
CA CYS A 262 12.20 3.78 29.02
C CYS A 262 10.94 2.95 28.73
N LEU A 263 10.80 2.44 27.50
CA LEU A 263 9.63 1.65 27.13
C LEU A 263 9.62 0.27 27.80
N LEU A 264 10.79 -0.32 28.04
CA LEU A 264 10.91 -1.56 28.83
C LEU A 264 10.52 -1.31 30.29
N GLY A 265 10.91 -0.16 30.86
CA GLY A 265 10.45 0.32 32.16
C GLY A 265 8.93 0.42 32.22
N LEU A 266 8.31 1.07 31.22
CA LEU A 266 6.85 1.15 31.11
C LEU A 266 6.19 -0.22 31.07
N GLN A 267 6.73 -1.16 30.27
CA GLN A 267 6.18 -2.51 30.10
C GLN A 267 6.28 -3.35 31.39
N THR A 268 7.33 -3.15 32.18
CA THR A 268 7.62 -3.95 33.38
C THR A 268 7.18 -3.29 34.69
N GLY A 269 6.63 -2.08 34.63
CA GLY A 269 6.32 -1.27 35.81
C GLY A 269 7.58 -0.75 36.53
N GLY A 270 8.69 -0.63 35.80
CA GLY A 270 9.97 -0.13 36.28
C GLY A 270 10.05 1.40 36.37
N LEU A 271 11.28 1.89 36.56
CA LEU A 271 11.58 3.31 36.65
C LEU A 271 11.66 3.97 35.27
N LEU A 272 11.40 5.27 35.24
CA LEU A 272 11.68 6.14 34.10
C LEU A 272 13.19 6.12 33.78
N ASP A 273 13.52 6.20 32.49
CA ASP A 273 14.88 6.37 32.02
C ASP A 273 15.18 7.86 31.85
N ASP A 274 16.13 8.38 32.62
CA ASP A 274 16.55 9.79 32.57
C ASP A 274 17.18 10.17 31.22
N CYS A 275 17.65 9.19 30.45
CA CYS A 275 18.17 9.41 29.10
C CYS A 275 17.06 9.55 28.04
N CYS A 276 15.79 9.28 28.39
CA CYS A 276 14.69 9.41 27.44
C CYS A 276 14.46 10.88 27.10
N PRO A 277 14.43 11.27 25.80
CA PRO A 277 14.25 12.67 25.40
C PRO A 277 12.89 13.24 25.83
N ASN A 278 11.91 12.38 26.09
CA ASN A 278 10.57 12.75 26.51
C ASN A 278 10.33 12.55 28.02
N VAL A 279 11.35 12.22 28.81
CA VAL A 279 11.19 11.86 30.24
C VAL A 279 10.43 12.91 31.05
N MET A 280 10.65 14.19 30.75
CA MET A 280 9.98 15.29 31.42
C MET A 280 8.47 15.36 31.14
N LEU A 281 8.02 14.84 29.99
CA LEU A 281 6.59 14.74 29.64
C LEU A 281 5.91 13.53 30.30
N HIS A 282 6.70 12.52 30.66
CA HIS A 282 6.20 11.32 31.34
C HIS A 282 5.94 11.59 32.83
N ARG A 283 6.65 12.55 33.43
CA ARG A 283 6.56 12.92 34.84
C ARG A 283 5.32 13.78 35.13
N ARG A 284 4.59 13.49 36.22
CA ARG A 284 3.54 14.40 36.74
C ARG A 284 4.13 15.43 37.71
N SER A 285 5.07 14.97 38.54
CA SER A 285 5.91 15.80 39.41
C SER A 285 7.39 15.59 39.09
N LYS A 286 8.24 16.56 39.43
CA LYS A 286 9.69 16.49 39.18
C LYS A 286 10.36 15.30 39.88
N ASP A 287 9.79 14.85 41.00
CA ASP A 287 10.33 13.76 41.82
C ASP A 287 9.78 12.37 41.43
N ASP A 288 8.86 12.31 40.45
CA ASP A 288 8.31 11.03 40.00
C ASP A 288 9.38 10.25 39.22
N GLN A 289 9.75 9.10 39.77
CA GLN A 289 10.68 8.17 39.13
C GLN A 289 9.97 7.01 38.42
N GLN A 290 8.64 6.90 38.54
CA GLN A 290 7.86 5.83 37.94
C GLN A 290 6.98 6.35 36.80
N HIS A 291 6.63 5.44 35.90
CA HIS A 291 5.66 5.72 34.84
C HIS A 291 4.25 5.93 35.44
N PRO A 292 3.52 6.98 35.06
CA PRO A 292 2.18 7.25 35.60
C PRO A 292 1.08 6.37 35.01
N ILE A 293 1.40 5.58 33.99
CA ILE A 293 0.50 4.71 33.23
C ILE A 293 1.21 3.39 32.91
N THR A 294 0.45 2.36 32.54
CA THR A 294 1.02 1.08 32.05
C THR A 294 1.21 1.08 30.52
N SER A 295 1.84 0.03 29.98
CA SER A 295 1.89 -0.21 28.53
C SER A 295 0.50 -0.33 27.91
N GLU A 296 -0.43 -0.99 28.59
CA GLU A 296 -1.81 -1.18 28.11
C GLU A 296 -2.57 0.15 28.10
N ASP A 297 -2.37 0.99 29.12
CA ASP A 297 -2.92 2.35 29.15
C ASP A 297 -2.42 3.18 27.96
N LEU A 298 -1.12 3.13 27.67
CA LEU A 298 -0.54 3.84 26.53
C LEU A 298 -1.18 3.40 25.21
N VAL A 299 -1.31 2.09 24.97
CA VAL A 299 -1.95 1.55 23.77
C VAL A 299 -3.41 1.99 23.67
N ARG A 300 -4.15 1.97 24.79
CA ARG A 300 -5.55 2.47 24.82
C ARG A 300 -5.66 3.96 24.49
N LEU A 301 -4.77 4.78 25.05
CA LEU A 301 -4.74 6.22 24.79
C LEU A 301 -4.39 6.52 23.32
N LEU A 302 -3.39 5.83 22.77
CA LEU A 302 -3.04 5.94 21.36
C LEU A 302 -4.20 5.53 20.45
N LYS A 303 -4.87 4.41 20.75
CA LYS A 303 -6.06 3.98 20.01
C LYS A 303 -7.16 5.04 20.04
N ALA A 304 -7.53 5.52 21.22
CA ALA A 304 -8.58 6.54 21.35
C ALA A 304 -8.23 7.82 20.57
N GLN A 305 -6.97 8.25 20.63
CA GLN A 305 -6.48 9.43 19.91
C GLN A 305 -6.58 9.27 18.38
N LEU A 306 -6.26 8.08 17.86
CA LEU A 306 -6.30 7.79 16.42
C LEU A 306 -7.72 7.54 15.92
N ASP A 307 -8.58 6.95 16.75
CA ASP A 307 -10.00 6.76 16.42
C ASP A 307 -10.73 8.12 16.39
N GLU A 308 -10.39 9.05 17.29
CA GLU A 308 -10.89 10.42 17.27
C GLU A 308 -10.45 11.14 15.99
N ASN A 309 -9.16 11.15 15.69
CA ASN A 309 -8.62 11.79 14.50
C ASN A 309 -7.40 11.02 13.95
N ILE A 310 -7.61 10.30 12.86
CA ILE A 310 -6.61 9.43 12.24
C ILE A 310 -5.54 10.22 11.47
N ASP A 311 -5.78 11.51 11.15
CA ASP A 311 -4.76 12.40 10.57
C ASP A 311 -3.64 12.78 11.56
N ARG A 312 -3.77 12.38 12.84
CA ARG A 312 -2.73 12.56 13.87
C ARG A 312 -1.56 11.58 13.74
N CYS A 313 -1.69 10.46 13.03
CA CYS A 313 -0.55 9.58 12.77
C CYS A 313 0.29 10.08 11.58
N THR A 314 1.61 9.89 11.65
CA THR A 314 2.51 10.32 10.58
C THR A 314 3.24 9.09 10.02
N PRO A 315 3.11 8.77 8.72
CA PRO A 315 3.85 7.67 8.12
C PRO A 315 5.35 8.00 8.10
N LEU A 316 6.18 6.99 8.37
CA LEU A 316 7.63 7.06 8.37
C LEU A 316 8.17 6.36 7.12
N GLY A 317 9.05 7.03 6.39
CA GLY A 317 9.80 6.41 5.29
C GLY A 317 8.93 5.80 4.17
N GLY A 318 9.51 4.82 3.46
CA GLY A 318 8.84 4.07 2.39
C GLY A 318 8.04 2.89 2.93
N CYS A 319 7.03 2.44 2.17
CA CYS A 319 6.29 1.24 2.49
C CYS A 319 7.18 0.01 2.31
N GLY A 320 7.32 -0.82 3.36
CA GLY A 320 7.90 -2.16 3.22
C GLY A 320 6.94 -3.09 2.48
N ALA A 321 7.42 -4.31 2.17
CA ALA A 321 6.61 -5.31 1.46
C ALA A 321 5.34 -5.74 2.23
N TYR A 322 5.33 -5.61 3.57
CA TYR A 322 4.28 -6.15 4.44
C TYR A 322 3.69 -5.13 5.42
N GLY A 323 4.13 -3.88 5.38
CA GLY A 323 3.61 -2.86 6.28
C GLY A 323 4.35 -1.54 6.15
N ALA A 324 3.75 -0.50 6.73
CA ALA A 324 4.33 0.84 6.78
C ALA A 324 4.53 1.27 8.23
N PRO A 325 5.71 1.78 8.60
CA PRO A 325 5.91 2.31 9.94
C PRO A 325 5.25 3.69 10.08
N PHE A 326 4.70 3.96 11.25
CA PHE A 326 4.08 5.22 11.63
C PHE A 326 4.72 5.72 12.92
N LYS A 327 4.92 7.03 13.00
CA LYS A 327 5.24 7.71 14.24
C LYS A 327 3.96 7.99 15.01
N LEU A 328 3.90 7.51 16.23
CA LEU A 328 2.77 7.67 17.14
C LEU A 328 3.25 8.39 18.39
N THR A 329 2.62 9.53 18.71
CA THR A 329 2.90 10.31 19.91
C THR A 329 1.65 10.40 20.76
N CYS A 330 1.70 9.91 21.99
CA CYS A 330 0.65 10.08 22.98
C CYS A 330 0.62 11.54 23.44
N ILE A 331 -0.45 12.26 23.14
CA ILE A 331 -0.55 13.69 23.45
C ILE A 331 -0.50 13.94 24.96
N THR A 332 -1.15 13.09 25.76
CA THR A 332 -1.31 13.29 27.20
C THR A 332 -0.01 13.14 27.99
N TYR A 333 0.86 12.20 27.60
CA TYR A 333 2.05 11.83 28.37
C TYR A 333 3.35 11.91 27.56
N GLY A 334 3.29 12.32 26.30
CA GLY A 334 4.48 12.51 25.44
C GLY A 334 5.20 11.24 24.98
N TYR A 335 4.67 10.04 25.27
CA TYR A 335 5.26 8.79 24.79
C TYR A 335 5.25 8.74 23.26
N THR A 336 6.44 8.66 22.66
CA THR A 336 6.63 8.64 21.20
C THR A 336 7.20 7.29 20.78
N VAL A 337 6.44 6.54 19.99
CA VAL A 337 6.68 5.14 19.63
C VAL A 337 6.42 4.91 18.13
N VAL A 338 6.71 3.70 17.65
CA VAL A 338 6.37 3.28 16.29
C VAL A 338 5.12 2.41 16.27
N GLY A 339 4.22 2.68 15.34
CA GLY A 339 3.17 1.76 14.92
C GLY A 339 3.51 1.15 13.57
N LYS A 340 3.74 -0.16 13.47
CA LYS A 340 3.84 -0.86 12.19
C LYS A 340 2.43 -1.18 11.71
N GLY A 341 1.94 -0.44 10.72
CA GLY A 341 0.64 -0.65 10.12
C GLY A 341 0.66 -1.73 9.06
N THR A 342 -0.28 -2.66 9.12
CA THR A 342 -0.39 -3.77 8.18
C THR A 342 -1.56 -3.56 7.22
N THR A 343 -1.36 -3.95 5.96
CA THR A 343 -2.29 -3.66 4.86
C THR A 343 -3.26 -4.81 4.64
N SER A 344 -4.54 -4.53 4.37
CA SER A 344 -5.57 -5.57 4.20
C SER A 344 -5.43 -6.40 2.90
N ARG A 345 -4.67 -5.93 1.90
CA ARG A 345 -4.57 -6.56 0.57
C ARG A 345 -3.67 -7.80 0.49
N LEU A 346 -2.89 -8.09 1.53
CA LEU A 346 -1.97 -9.24 1.60
C LEU A 346 -2.52 -10.42 2.41
N TRP A 347 -3.85 -10.49 2.59
CA TRP A 347 -4.44 -11.21 3.72
C TRP A 347 -5.67 -12.06 3.39
N GLN A 348 -5.55 -13.35 3.69
CA GLN A 348 -6.63 -14.09 4.33
C GLN A 348 -6.42 -14.01 5.85
N GLU A 349 -7.08 -13.01 6.44
CA GLU A 349 -7.57 -12.86 7.81
C GLU A 349 -6.66 -13.28 8.99
N VAL A 350 -6.25 -12.27 9.78
CA VAL A 350 -5.87 -12.28 11.22
C VAL A 350 -4.66 -13.14 11.66
N SER A 351 -4.31 -14.18 10.91
CA SER A 351 -3.37 -15.23 11.25
C SER A 351 -1.87 -14.85 11.30
N ARG A 352 -1.41 -13.78 10.64
CA ARG A 352 0.03 -13.40 10.63
C ARG A 352 0.43 -12.26 11.58
N GLU A 353 -0.49 -11.36 11.94
CA GLU A 353 -0.31 -10.20 12.81
C GLU A 353 -0.54 -10.66 14.23
N ALA A 354 -1.63 -11.41 14.46
CA ALA A 354 -1.81 -12.15 15.70
C ALA A 354 -0.61 -13.07 15.95
N ARG A 355 -0.07 -13.70 14.89
CA ARG A 355 1.16 -14.50 14.99
C ARG A 355 2.41 -13.66 15.21
N GLU A 356 2.58 -12.53 14.54
CA GLU A 356 3.74 -11.65 14.74
C GLU A 356 3.72 -11.05 16.16
N ALA A 357 2.56 -10.58 16.62
CA ALA A 357 2.35 -10.14 18.00
C ALA A 357 2.64 -11.27 19.01
N GLU A 358 2.19 -12.50 18.73
CA GLU A 358 2.51 -13.67 19.56
C GLU A 358 4.00 -13.98 19.58
N VAL A 359 4.70 -13.82 18.45
CA VAL A 359 6.16 -13.99 18.38
C VAL A 359 6.85 -12.95 19.25
N TYR A 360 6.42 -11.69 19.22
CA TYR A 360 6.95 -10.67 20.13
C TYR A 360 6.70 -11.03 21.60
N ARG A 361 5.53 -11.57 21.96
CA ARG A 361 5.27 -12.06 23.33
C ARG A 361 6.20 -13.20 23.72
N ILE A 362 6.46 -14.16 22.83
CA ILE A 362 7.44 -15.24 23.06
C ILE A 362 8.85 -14.67 23.24
N LEU A 363 9.17 -13.61 22.49
CA LEU A 363 10.44 -12.89 22.54
C LEU A 363 10.52 -11.86 23.68
N HIS A 364 9.60 -11.86 24.65
CA HIS A 364 9.60 -10.91 25.77
C HIS A 364 10.98 -10.75 26.45
N LYS A 365 11.73 -11.85 26.62
CA LYS A 365 13.07 -11.81 27.24
C LYS A 365 14.15 -11.12 26.39
N ALA A 366 13.94 -11.00 25.09
CA ALA A 366 14.84 -10.37 24.13
C ALA A 366 14.42 -8.92 23.80
N GLN A 367 13.29 -8.44 24.34
CA GLN A 367 12.81 -7.07 24.14
C GLN A 367 13.73 -6.06 24.83
N GLY A 368 14.10 -4.99 24.12
CA GLY A 368 15.09 -4.03 24.59
C GLY A 368 16.53 -4.58 24.55
N SER A 369 16.77 -5.69 23.83
CA SER A 369 18.11 -6.22 23.59
C SER A 369 18.30 -6.71 22.16
N ALA A 370 17.61 -7.77 21.72
CA ALA A 370 17.73 -8.29 20.35
C ALA A 370 16.53 -7.95 19.46
N VAL A 371 15.40 -7.54 20.06
CA VAL A 371 14.22 -7.04 19.36
C VAL A 371 13.69 -5.78 20.04
N PRO A 372 12.96 -4.90 19.32
CA PRO A 372 12.34 -3.74 19.94
C PRO A 372 11.33 -4.12 21.04
N VAL A 373 11.16 -3.24 22.03
CA VAL A 373 10.12 -3.38 23.04
C VAL A 373 8.75 -3.31 22.36
N PHE A 374 8.01 -4.40 22.41
CA PHE A 374 6.63 -4.49 21.92
C PHE A 374 5.67 -4.11 23.04
N LEU A 375 4.75 -3.20 22.75
CA LEU A 375 3.81 -2.61 23.72
C LEU A 375 2.39 -3.15 23.54
N GLY A 376 2.02 -3.56 22.32
CA GLY A 376 0.71 -4.14 22.05
C GLY A 376 0.23 -3.91 20.62
N THR A 377 -1.07 -4.10 20.41
CA THR A 377 -1.71 -3.98 19.10
C THR A 377 -2.84 -2.94 19.15
N ILE A 378 -3.05 -2.24 18.04
CA ILE A 378 -4.16 -1.29 17.86
C ILE A 378 -4.98 -1.74 16.65
N ASP A 379 -6.27 -1.94 16.87
CA ASP A 379 -7.26 -2.08 15.80
C ASP A 379 -7.99 -0.76 15.63
N LEU A 380 -7.81 -0.10 14.48
CA LEU A 380 -8.37 1.21 14.19
C LEU A 380 -9.85 1.12 13.79
N ALA A 381 -10.66 2.04 14.33
CA ALA A 381 -12.05 2.21 13.92
C ALA A 381 -12.15 2.74 12.48
N LYS A 382 -11.19 3.58 12.09
CA LYS A 382 -11.06 4.20 10.77
C LYS A 382 -9.95 3.50 9.96
N ILE A 383 -9.95 3.70 8.65
CA ILE A 383 -8.96 3.15 7.72
C ILE A 383 -7.93 4.23 7.40
N TYR A 384 -6.65 3.94 7.59
CA TYR A 384 -5.60 4.79 7.03
C TYR A 384 -5.31 4.36 5.59
N PHE A 385 -5.55 5.24 4.62
CA PHE A 385 -5.23 5.01 3.21
C PHE A 385 -3.81 5.49 2.91
N LEU A 386 -2.88 4.55 2.80
CA LEU A 386 -1.50 4.87 2.46
C LEU A 386 -1.23 4.53 0.99
N HIS A 387 -0.80 5.53 0.23
CA HIS A 387 -0.45 5.35 -1.18
C HIS A 387 0.59 4.22 -1.35
N GLY A 388 0.33 3.30 -2.27
CA GLY A 388 1.20 2.16 -2.55
C GLY A 388 1.10 0.98 -1.56
N ALA A 389 0.69 1.22 -0.31
CA ALA A 389 0.47 0.18 0.69
C ALA A 389 -1.01 -0.29 0.74
N GLY A 390 -1.95 0.61 0.54
CA GLY A 390 -3.38 0.35 0.60
C GLY A 390 -3.99 0.69 1.96
N GLU A 391 -5.00 -0.08 2.35
CA GLU A 391 -5.81 0.17 3.55
C GLU A 391 -5.16 -0.43 4.79
N ILE A 392 -4.90 0.40 5.78
CA ILE A 392 -4.28 0.02 7.05
C ILE A 392 -5.31 0.18 8.17
N ARG A 393 -5.54 -0.91 8.91
CA ARG A 393 -6.47 -0.94 10.05
C ARG A 393 -5.84 -1.48 11.32
N HIS A 394 -4.82 -2.32 11.19
CA HIS A 394 -4.17 -2.97 12.31
C HIS A 394 -2.75 -2.45 12.43
N MET A 395 -2.33 -2.14 13.66
CA MET A 395 -1.00 -1.63 13.96
C MET A 395 -0.35 -2.42 15.10
N LEU A 396 0.91 -2.80 14.93
CA LEU A 396 1.76 -3.30 16.01
C LEU A 396 2.50 -2.11 16.62
N VAL A 397 2.35 -1.88 17.92
CA VAL A 397 2.95 -0.75 18.64
C VAL A 397 4.23 -1.22 19.35
N MET A 398 5.34 -0.56 19.06
CA MET A 398 6.65 -0.93 19.56
C MET A 398 7.61 0.26 19.65
N GLY A 399 8.71 0.11 20.38
CA GLY A 399 9.78 1.11 20.45
C GLY A 399 10.51 1.29 19.12
N TRP A 400 11.14 2.46 18.94
CA TRP A 400 11.95 2.75 17.76
C TRP A 400 13.18 1.85 17.71
N GLY A 401 13.29 1.07 16.64
CA GLY A 401 14.36 0.08 16.50
C GLY A 401 15.73 0.64 16.09
N GLY A 402 15.80 1.92 15.69
CA GLY A 402 17.01 2.54 15.18
C GLY A 402 17.07 2.62 13.67
N GLU A 403 18.25 2.95 13.14
CA GLU A 403 18.47 3.19 11.71
C GLU A 403 18.63 1.88 10.93
N SER A 404 18.19 1.86 9.68
CA SER A 404 18.30 0.64 8.86
C SER A 404 19.75 0.26 8.62
N ALA A 405 20.11 -0.99 8.96
CA ALA A 405 21.43 -1.53 8.70
C ALA A 405 21.66 -1.81 7.20
N ALA A 406 20.66 -1.70 6.32
CA ALA A 406 20.81 -1.95 4.89
C ALA A 406 21.80 -1.00 4.21
N LEU A 407 21.81 0.27 4.63
CA LEU A 407 22.68 1.32 4.06
C LEU A 407 24.02 1.47 4.80
N MET A 408 24.22 0.74 5.89
CA MET A 408 25.44 0.81 6.70
C MET A 408 26.58 -0.02 6.12
N GLU A 409 27.81 0.35 6.43
CA GLU A 409 28.97 -0.49 6.13
C GLU A 409 28.98 -1.73 7.04
N LEU A 410 29.28 -2.90 6.46
CA LEU A 410 29.35 -4.19 7.17
C LEU A 410 30.67 -4.29 7.94
N THR A 411 30.79 -3.53 9.03
CA THR A 411 31.93 -3.66 9.93
C THR A 411 31.88 -5.00 10.69
N PRO A 412 33.03 -5.57 11.09
CA PRO A 412 33.06 -6.78 11.92
C PRO A 412 32.25 -6.63 13.22
N GLY A 413 32.19 -5.43 13.80
CA GLY A 413 31.41 -5.13 15.00
C GLY A 413 29.90 -5.23 14.75
N LEU A 414 29.39 -4.64 13.65
CA LEU A 414 27.98 -4.74 13.30
C LEU A 414 27.57 -6.20 13.03
N LEU A 415 28.39 -6.94 12.28
CA LEU A 415 28.17 -8.37 12.02
C LEU A 415 28.12 -9.17 13.32
N HIS A 416 29.04 -8.91 14.26
CA HIS A 416 29.05 -9.55 15.57
C HIS A 416 27.72 -9.33 16.31
N GLU A 417 27.23 -8.10 16.36
CA GLU A 417 25.99 -7.77 17.06
C GLU A 417 24.75 -8.35 16.36
N ILE A 418 24.72 -8.41 15.03
CA ILE A 418 23.66 -9.12 14.28
C ILE A 418 23.64 -10.61 14.65
N HIS A 419 24.80 -11.26 14.66
CA HIS A 419 24.90 -12.66 15.06
C HIS A 419 24.49 -12.87 16.52
N ARG A 420 24.87 -11.95 17.41
CA ARG A 420 24.52 -12.02 18.83
C ARG A 420 23.01 -11.91 19.03
N SER A 421 22.34 -10.96 18.38
CA SER A 421 20.87 -10.82 18.42
C SER A 421 20.14 -12.02 17.82
N ASN A 422 20.59 -12.51 16.66
CA ASN A 422 19.98 -13.69 16.04
C ASN A 422 20.14 -14.95 16.91
N ARG A 423 21.29 -15.11 17.59
CA ARG A 423 21.52 -16.22 18.51
C ARG A 423 20.57 -16.18 19.71
N GLU A 424 20.33 -15.00 20.25
CA GLU A 424 19.39 -14.78 21.36
C GLU A 424 17.96 -15.18 20.97
N ILE A 425 17.47 -14.68 19.83
CA ILE A 425 16.15 -15.05 19.27
C ILE A 425 16.05 -16.56 19.03
N LYS A 426 17.09 -17.18 18.44
CA LYS A 426 17.15 -18.64 18.20
C LYS A 426 17.15 -19.48 19.47
N THR A 427 17.61 -18.91 20.60
CA THR A 427 17.64 -19.57 21.90
C THR A 427 16.26 -19.58 22.54
N LEU A 428 15.44 -18.56 22.26
CA LEU A 428 14.02 -18.49 22.61
C LEU A 428 13.13 -19.36 21.69
N GLY A 429 13.72 -20.05 20.72
CA GLY A 429 13.03 -21.04 19.88
C GLY A 429 12.44 -20.46 18.59
N ILE A 430 12.72 -19.20 18.25
CA ILE A 430 12.25 -18.57 17.01
C ILE A 430 13.35 -18.62 15.94
N ILE A 431 12.99 -19.02 14.73
CA ILE A 431 13.86 -18.94 13.54
C ILE A 431 13.26 -17.89 12.61
N HIS A 432 14.03 -16.84 12.33
CA HIS A 432 13.67 -15.81 11.36
C HIS A 432 14.03 -16.30 9.95
N GLU A 433 13.02 -16.59 9.12
CA GLU A 433 13.22 -17.17 7.78
C GLU A 433 13.52 -16.11 6.71
N ASP A 434 13.25 -14.84 7.00
CA ASP A 434 13.54 -13.70 6.11
C ASP A 434 14.54 -12.71 6.74
N LEU A 435 15.63 -13.21 7.36
CA LEU A 435 16.62 -12.32 7.97
C LEU A 435 17.50 -11.67 6.89
N ARG A 436 17.04 -10.54 6.37
CA ARG A 436 17.77 -9.67 5.44
C ARG A 436 18.25 -8.41 6.17
N ARG A 437 19.20 -7.69 5.58
CA ARG A 437 19.72 -6.43 6.15
C ARG A 437 18.62 -5.37 6.33
N ASP A 438 17.59 -5.41 5.49
CA ASP A 438 16.41 -4.54 5.60
C ASP A 438 15.63 -4.75 6.90
N ASN A 439 15.69 -5.97 7.46
CA ASN A 439 15.00 -6.37 8.69
C ASN A 439 15.91 -6.27 9.94
N VAL A 440 17.05 -5.59 9.80
CA VAL A 440 18.00 -5.33 10.88
C VAL A 440 18.12 -3.82 11.06
N LEU A 441 17.92 -3.36 12.29
CA LEU A 441 18.04 -1.96 12.68
C LEU A 441 19.21 -1.82 13.66
N TRP A 442 20.03 -0.79 13.50
CA TRP A 442 21.08 -0.44 14.45
C TRP A 442 20.55 0.56 15.47
N ASN A 443 20.50 0.13 16.73
CA ASN A 443 20.06 0.97 17.83
C ASN A 443 21.30 1.53 18.56
N GLU A 444 21.53 2.84 18.38
CA GLU A 444 22.62 3.59 19.02
C GLU A 444 22.56 3.53 20.55
N GLU A 445 21.36 3.69 21.13
CA GLU A 445 21.13 3.68 22.59
C GLU A 445 21.62 2.38 23.25
N LEU A 446 21.32 1.24 22.63
CA LEU A 446 21.69 -0.08 23.14
C LEU A 446 23.06 -0.55 22.63
N GLY A 447 23.66 0.14 21.65
CA GLY A 447 24.84 -0.32 20.93
C GLY A 447 24.63 -1.69 20.29
N ARG A 448 23.43 -1.92 19.73
CA ARG A 448 22.94 -3.26 19.43
C ARG A 448 22.11 -3.32 18.15
N ALA A 449 22.26 -4.43 17.41
CA ALA A 449 21.43 -4.74 16.25
C ALA A 449 20.07 -5.31 16.70
N LEU A 450 18.97 -4.61 16.41
CA LEU A 450 17.61 -5.08 16.66
C LEU A 450 17.04 -5.73 15.40
N ILE A 451 16.44 -6.91 15.56
CA ILE A 451 15.81 -7.65 14.47
C ILE A 451 14.30 -7.40 14.51
N ILE A 452 13.72 -7.11 13.35
CA ILE A 452 12.30 -6.81 13.17
C ILE A 452 11.69 -7.69 12.08
N ASP A 453 10.36 -7.58 11.91
CA ASP A 453 9.61 -8.15 10.80
C ASP A 453 9.51 -9.69 10.82
N PHE A 454 8.88 -10.23 11.86
CA PHE A 454 8.75 -11.68 12.10
C PHE A 454 7.58 -12.34 11.35
N HIS A 455 7.05 -11.70 10.31
CA HIS A 455 5.94 -12.23 9.50
C HIS A 455 6.27 -13.60 8.85
N ARG A 456 7.56 -13.89 8.65
CA ARG A 456 8.11 -15.18 8.19
C ARG A 456 9.05 -15.76 9.23
N CYS A 457 8.50 -16.27 10.32
CA CYS A 457 9.25 -17.01 11.32
C CYS A 457 8.62 -18.35 11.67
N THR A 458 9.44 -19.30 12.10
CA THR A 458 9.01 -20.62 12.57
C THR A 458 9.43 -20.85 14.01
N LEU A 459 8.56 -21.50 14.77
CA LEU A 459 8.87 -22.00 16.10
C LEU A 459 9.60 -23.33 15.94
N LYS A 460 10.75 -23.47 16.60
CA LYS A 460 11.43 -24.76 16.73
C LYS A 460 10.48 -25.71 17.46
N SER A 461 9.96 -26.70 16.75
CA SER A 461 9.27 -27.84 17.36
C SER A 461 10.20 -28.46 18.39
N ARG A 462 9.87 -28.34 19.68
CA ARG A 462 10.49 -29.21 20.69
C ARG A 462 10.13 -30.64 20.29
N PRO A 463 11.08 -31.58 20.18
CA PRO A 463 10.71 -32.98 20.09
C PRO A 463 9.85 -33.27 21.31
N THR A 464 8.60 -33.72 21.10
CA THR A 464 7.79 -34.33 22.15
C THR A 464 8.70 -35.27 22.92
N LEU A 465 8.91 -34.99 24.21
CA LEU A 465 9.50 -35.93 25.15
C LEU A 465 8.85 -37.28 24.86
N GLN A 466 9.60 -38.19 24.25
CA GLN A 466 9.15 -39.57 24.11
C GLN A 466 8.81 -40.01 25.53
N ARG A 467 7.52 -40.28 25.75
CA ARG A 467 7.03 -40.88 27.00
C ARG A 467 8.03 -41.96 27.40
N PRO A 468 8.51 -42.00 28.66
CA PRO A 468 9.36 -43.09 29.10
C PRO A 468 8.64 -44.39 28.77
N ARG A 469 9.30 -45.27 28.01
CA ARG A 469 8.79 -46.61 27.76
C ARG A 469 8.48 -47.22 29.13
N VAL A 470 7.20 -47.50 29.36
CA VAL A 470 6.75 -48.24 30.54
C VAL A 470 7.47 -49.57 30.52
N SER A 471 8.49 -49.70 31.37
CA SER A 471 9.17 -50.94 31.64
C SER A 471 8.14 -51.90 32.22
N LYS A 472 7.78 -52.93 31.45
CA LYS A 472 6.94 -54.03 31.92
C LYS A 472 7.64 -54.72 33.10
N ARG A 473 7.28 -54.33 34.33
CA ARG A 473 7.59 -55.09 35.53
C ARG A 473 6.88 -56.45 35.41
N ARG A 474 7.66 -57.53 35.36
CA ARG A 474 7.15 -58.90 35.50
C ARG A 474 6.47 -59.01 36.87
N LEU A 475 5.15 -59.23 36.87
CA LEU A 475 4.42 -59.71 38.04
C LEU A 475 4.85 -61.15 38.31
N ARG A 476 5.51 -61.39 39.46
CA ARG A 476 5.62 -62.73 40.06
C ARG A 476 4.24 -63.08 40.62
N GLN A 477 3.65 -64.18 40.15
CA GLN A 477 2.45 -64.75 40.76
C GLN A 477 2.82 -65.43 42.10
N PRO A 478 1.95 -65.37 43.12
CA PRO A 478 2.13 -66.14 44.33
C PRO A 478 1.65 -67.58 44.13
N GLU A 479 2.45 -68.53 44.59
CA GLU A 479 2.09 -69.94 44.74
C GLU A 479 0.91 -70.08 45.73
N ILE A 480 -0.10 -70.83 45.33
CA ILE A 480 -1.06 -71.45 46.25
C ILE A 480 -0.87 -72.96 46.10
N VAL A 481 -0.51 -73.57 47.23
CA VAL A 481 -0.22 -74.98 47.43
C VAL A 481 -1.51 -75.74 47.82
N ASP A 482 -1.54 -76.99 47.38
CA ASP A 482 -2.30 -78.16 47.86
C ASP A 482 -3.81 -78.28 47.58
N ALA A 483 -4.23 -79.39 46.94
CA ALA A 483 -4.24 -80.71 47.58
C ALA A 483 -4.68 -81.85 46.63
N LYS A 484 -3.94 -82.98 46.71
CA LYS A 484 -4.43 -84.38 46.77
C LYS A 484 -5.37 -84.92 45.67
N ARG A 485 -4.89 -85.90 44.88
CA ARG A 485 -5.06 -87.37 45.08
C ARG A 485 -5.11 -88.17 43.75
N LEU A 486 -4.41 -89.31 43.80
CA LEU A 486 -4.74 -90.65 43.25
C LEU A 486 -4.52 -90.99 41.76
N ARG A 487 -3.52 -91.89 41.62
CA ARG A 487 -3.21 -92.96 40.64
C ARG A 487 -4.30 -93.53 39.72
N VAL A 488 -3.75 -94.24 38.70
CA VAL A 488 -4.24 -95.39 37.87
C VAL A 488 -4.76 -94.92 36.49
N LYS A 489 -4.30 -95.41 35.33
CA LYS A 489 -3.67 -96.68 34.90
C LYS A 489 -2.31 -96.49 34.23
#